data_AF-W4RMZ0-F1
#
_entry.id   AF-W4RMZ0-F1
#
_cell.length_a   1.000
_cell.length_b   1.000
_cell.length_c   1.000
_cell.angle_alpha   90.00
_cell.angle_beta   90.00
_cell.angle_gamma   90.00
#
_symmetry.space_group_name_H-M   'P 1'
#
loop_
_entity.id
_entity.type
_entity.pdbx_description
1 polymer ?
#
loop_
_entity_poly.entity_id
_entity_poly.type
_entity_poly.pdbx_seq_one_letter_code
_entity_poly.pdbx_strand_id
1 'polypeptide(L)'
;MKPNLFFYSTSELSQDAFLCWMFAHVQMKTNDIVEKVGRDFISHILTQYQIFSPKFDLIAFQHYEIKVDRQINNIDILLTLIAGSKITYIIIEDKILSGESKEKQPEFYRDQLKKSAGNSTIIPVLFKTGYSTIEEQARFKNREVVFLGYNDIHNIFSAYGEEVKEDLLLNDWWVNFNEKYYTPIAYAQAYTLNPALTLKEIAELSRKTAYPERIIFQKITDTLFQDITDVQTKTFSVQGKGHVDWHFEIFKKNWMDEDKNISVSIYFIWDTYNFSLVIKTAPRPYKPLKKLTVDELSIYTEAKQTIQNRLKQNQQIHWKLTNYYLQVAQMQEVNNISLNDLKFRINNEIAKVIGEIDNIMTDKAPVV
;
A
#
# COMPACT_ATOMS: atom_id res chain seq x y z
N MET A 1 -5.38 39.90 8.71
CA MET A 1 -4.45 39.50 7.62
C MET A 1 -4.70 38.04 7.32
N LYS A 2 -4.61 37.61 6.05
CA LYS A 2 -4.73 36.19 5.68
C LYS A 2 -3.33 35.55 5.57
N PRO A 3 -3.14 34.28 5.96
CA PRO A 3 -1.90 33.54 5.71
C PRO A 3 -1.51 33.52 4.23
N ASN A 4 -0.22 33.60 3.96
CA ASN A 4 0.33 33.48 2.60
C ASN A 4 0.84 32.05 2.36
N LEU A 5 0.25 31.35 1.38
CA LEU A 5 0.64 29.98 1.01
C LEU A 5 2.12 29.86 0.62
N PHE A 6 2.70 30.87 -0.03
CA PHE A 6 4.10 30.87 -0.46
C PHE A 6 5.09 30.96 0.69
N PHE A 7 4.65 31.34 1.89
CA PHE A 7 5.47 31.20 3.11
C PHE A 7 5.79 29.73 3.41
N TYR A 8 4.90 28.82 2.99
CA TYR A 8 5.00 27.39 3.22
C TYR A 8 5.44 26.59 2.01
N SER A 9 5.84 27.18 0.87
CA SER A 9 6.35 26.42 -0.27
C SER A 9 7.89 26.48 -0.37
N THR A 10 8.55 25.36 -0.67
CA THR A 10 9.99 25.33 -1.02
C THR A 10 10.09 25.10 -2.52
N SER A 11 10.10 26.17 -3.31
CA SER A 11 10.16 26.18 -4.80
C SER A 11 9.04 25.44 -5.57
N GLU A 12 8.37 24.46 -4.95
CA GLU A 12 7.25 23.69 -5.46
C GLU A 12 6.08 23.81 -4.47
N LEU A 13 4.86 23.94 -4.99
CA LEU A 13 3.65 23.91 -4.18
C LEU A 13 3.32 22.45 -3.85
N SER A 14 3.61 22.05 -2.62
CA SER A 14 3.48 20.69 -2.12
C SER A 14 2.27 20.49 -1.20
N GLN A 15 1.91 19.23 -0.94
CA GLN A 15 0.76 18.87 -0.11
C GLN A 15 0.93 19.39 1.35
N ASP A 16 2.11 19.25 1.92
CA ASP A 16 2.48 19.80 3.23
C ASP A 16 2.33 21.34 3.28
N ALA A 17 2.74 22.04 2.22
CA ALA A 17 2.61 23.50 2.12
C ALA A 17 1.15 23.96 2.22
N PHE A 18 0.26 23.29 1.50
CA PHE A 18 -1.19 23.57 1.55
C PHE A 18 -1.76 23.31 2.95
N LEU A 19 -1.41 22.17 3.57
CA LEU A 19 -1.89 21.84 4.91
C LEU A 19 -1.40 22.86 5.95
N CYS A 20 -0.13 23.27 5.90
CA CYS A 20 0.40 24.33 6.76
C CYS A 20 -0.35 25.66 6.56
N TRP A 21 -0.62 26.04 5.32
CA TRP A 21 -1.41 27.24 5.01
C TRP A 21 -2.82 27.15 5.60
N MET A 22 -3.51 26.03 5.44
CA MET A 22 -4.83 25.80 6.02
C MET A 22 -4.81 25.89 7.55
N PHE A 23 -3.84 25.24 8.22
CA PHE A 23 -3.72 25.33 9.69
C PHE A 23 -3.32 26.73 10.17
N ALA A 24 -2.64 27.53 9.34
CA ALA A 24 -2.33 28.91 9.66
C ALA A 24 -3.58 29.79 9.71
N HIS A 25 -4.63 29.49 8.94
CA HIS A 25 -5.94 30.15 9.08
C HIS A 25 -6.55 29.87 10.46
N VAL A 26 -6.41 28.64 10.96
CA VAL A 26 -6.82 28.28 12.33
C VAL A 26 -6.01 29.04 13.38
N GLN A 27 -4.69 29.14 13.20
CA GLN A 27 -3.81 29.92 14.08
C GLN A 27 -4.19 31.40 14.13
N MET A 28 -4.56 31.98 12.99
CA MET A 28 -4.92 33.40 12.88
C MET A 28 -6.39 33.70 13.20
N LYS A 29 -7.22 32.67 13.41
CA LYS A 29 -8.67 32.79 13.70
C LYS A 29 -9.38 33.67 12.66
N THR A 30 -9.19 33.35 11.38
CA THR A 30 -9.67 34.16 10.24
C THR A 30 -11.20 34.21 10.10
N ASN A 31 -11.92 33.32 10.76
CA ASN A 31 -13.37 33.08 10.70
C ASN A 31 -13.90 32.81 9.28
N ASP A 32 -13.04 32.32 8.38
CA ASP A 32 -13.39 31.95 7.01
C ASP A 32 -13.52 30.43 6.84
N ILE A 33 -13.96 30.01 5.64
CA ILE A 33 -14.16 28.59 5.33
C ILE A 33 -12.89 27.75 5.52
N VAL A 34 -11.72 28.33 5.24
CA VAL A 34 -10.42 27.65 5.38
C VAL A 34 -10.13 27.32 6.84
N GLU A 35 -10.41 28.25 7.77
CA GLU A 35 -10.32 27.95 9.20
C GLU A 35 -11.28 26.83 9.59
N LYS A 36 -12.55 26.87 9.15
CA LYS A 36 -13.55 25.85 9.52
C LYS A 36 -13.08 24.45 9.10
N VAL A 37 -12.66 24.29 7.84
CA VAL A 37 -12.11 23.04 7.31
C VAL A 37 -10.88 22.60 8.12
N GLY A 38 -9.94 23.52 8.39
CA GLY A 38 -8.76 23.23 9.20
C GLY A 38 -9.08 22.77 10.62
N ARG A 39 -10.11 23.34 11.25
CA ARG A 39 -10.61 22.93 12.57
C ARG A 39 -11.23 21.54 12.54
N ASP A 40 -11.93 21.17 11.47
CA ASP A 40 -12.51 19.83 11.32
C ASP A 40 -11.44 18.76 11.13
N PHE A 41 -10.36 19.06 10.40
CA PHE A 41 -9.19 18.18 10.34
C PHE A 41 -8.61 17.92 11.74
N ILE A 42 -8.37 18.98 12.53
CA ILE A 42 -7.85 18.84 13.90
C ILE A 42 -8.83 18.05 14.77
N SER A 43 -10.12 18.38 14.72
CA SER A 43 -11.16 17.71 15.51
C SER A 43 -11.28 16.23 15.16
N HIS A 44 -11.18 15.90 13.87
CA HIS A 44 -11.16 14.52 13.40
C HIS A 44 -9.93 13.77 13.92
N ILE A 45 -8.74 14.36 13.85
CA ILE A 45 -7.50 13.78 14.39
C ILE A 45 -7.63 13.48 15.89
N LEU A 46 -8.10 14.46 16.68
CA LEU A 46 -8.25 14.31 18.12
C LEU A 46 -9.29 13.23 18.49
N THR A 47 -10.39 13.15 17.73
CA THR A 47 -11.43 12.14 17.91
C THR A 47 -10.91 10.74 17.60
N GLN A 48 -10.19 10.57 16.47
CA GLN A 48 -9.57 9.29 16.11
C GLN A 48 -8.53 8.84 17.14
N TYR A 49 -7.73 9.79 17.66
CA TYR A 49 -6.75 9.50 18.71
C TYR A 49 -7.42 9.01 20.00
N GLN A 50 -8.57 9.58 20.38
CA GLN A 50 -9.30 9.16 21.57
C GLN A 50 -9.75 7.70 21.52
N ILE A 51 -9.99 7.13 20.34
CA ILE A 51 -10.40 5.72 20.17
C ILE A 51 -9.38 4.76 20.80
N PHE A 52 -8.08 4.99 20.59
CA PHE A 52 -7.02 4.16 21.14
C PHE A 52 -6.32 4.78 22.37
N SER A 53 -6.62 6.04 22.71
CA SER A 53 -6.22 6.68 23.97
C SER A 53 -7.42 7.23 24.74
N PRO A 54 -8.26 6.39 25.38
CA PRO A 54 -9.53 6.81 25.99
C PRO A 54 -9.40 7.82 27.14
N LYS A 55 -8.22 7.90 27.77
CA LYS A 55 -7.92 8.88 28.83
C LYS A 55 -7.56 10.26 28.28
N PHE A 56 -7.46 10.42 26.96
CA PHE A 56 -7.23 11.70 26.32
C PHE A 56 -8.45 12.61 26.55
N ASP A 57 -8.22 13.73 27.21
CA ASP A 57 -9.26 14.72 27.51
C ASP A 57 -9.54 15.58 26.28
N LEU A 58 -10.39 15.06 25.39
CA LEU A 58 -10.85 15.74 24.19
C LEU A 58 -11.59 17.05 24.51
N ILE A 59 -12.32 17.10 25.63
CA ILE A 59 -13.13 18.25 26.04
C ILE A 59 -12.24 19.46 26.33
N ALA A 60 -11.06 19.24 26.90
CA ALA A 60 -10.09 20.32 27.11
C ALA A 60 -9.71 21.05 25.81
N PHE A 61 -9.79 20.40 24.65
CA PHE A 61 -9.47 20.99 23.34
C PHE A 61 -10.68 21.56 22.59
N GLN A 62 -11.79 21.86 23.28
CA GLN A 62 -12.87 22.67 22.69
C GLN A 62 -12.40 24.09 22.35
N HIS A 63 -11.47 24.63 23.14
CA HIS A 63 -10.83 25.93 22.91
C HIS A 63 -9.32 25.76 23.05
N TYR A 64 -8.58 26.06 21.98
CA TYR A 64 -7.12 25.97 21.95
C TYR A 64 -6.51 27.10 21.13
N GLU A 65 -5.26 27.42 21.46
CA GLU A 65 -4.33 28.10 20.57
C GLU A 65 -3.54 27.05 19.77
N ILE A 66 -3.12 27.40 18.56
CA ILE A 66 -2.34 26.52 17.70
C ILE A 66 -1.11 27.26 17.19
N LYS A 67 0.02 26.56 17.15
CA LYS A 67 1.21 26.95 16.40
C LYS A 67 1.46 25.95 15.28
N VAL A 68 1.75 26.45 14.09
CA VAL A 68 2.07 25.65 12.90
C VAL A 68 3.55 25.76 12.59
N ASP A 69 4.24 24.63 12.57
CA ASP A 69 5.66 24.52 12.19
C ASP A 69 5.78 23.50 11.03
N ARG A 70 6.64 23.81 10.04
CA ARG A 70 6.86 22.97 8.85
C ARG A 70 8.29 22.44 8.81
N GLN A 71 8.48 21.18 8.43
CA GLN A 71 9.79 20.56 8.18
C GLN A 71 10.78 20.65 9.35
N ILE A 72 10.30 20.69 10.60
CA ILE A 72 11.16 20.69 11.79
C ILE A 72 11.54 19.25 12.14
N ASN A 73 12.85 18.99 12.32
CA ASN A 73 13.38 17.67 12.70
C ASN A 73 12.98 16.53 11.72
N ASN A 74 12.83 16.86 10.44
CA ASN A 74 12.34 15.96 9.37
C ASN A 74 10.86 15.55 9.51
N ILE A 75 10.08 16.23 10.36
CA ILE A 75 8.62 16.09 10.42
C ILE A 75 8.02 17.02 9.37
N ASP A 76 7.17 16.51 8.46
CA ASP A 76 6.56 17.34 7.40
C ASP A 76 5.78 18.51 8.01
N ILE A 77 4.89 18.24 8.98
CA ILE A 77 4.11 19.26 9.70
C ILE A 77 4.04 18.94 11.19
N LEU A 78 4.33 19.93 12.02
CA LEU A 78 4.16 19.88 13.48
C LEU A 78 3.15 20.94 13.90
N LEU A 79 2.06 20.51 14.53
CA LEU A 79 1.11 21.40 15.18
C LEU A 79 1.31 21.33 16.70
N THR A 80 1.31 22.48 17.37
CA THR A 80 1.29 22.56 18.82
C THR A 80 -0.02 23.17 19.28
N LEU A 81 -0.87 22.36 19.93
CA LEU A 81 -2.14 22.81 20.52
C LEU A 81 -1.94 23.14 21.99
N ILE A 82 -2.40 24.31 22.40
CA ILE A 82 -2.29 24.81 23.78
C ILE A 82 -3.71 25.09 24.30
N ALA A 83 -4.14 24.32 25.29
CA ALA A 83 -5.43 24.44 25.95
C ALA A 83 -5.22 24.64 27.46
N GLY A 84 -5.15 25.91 27.89
CA GLY A 84 -4.75 26.25 29.25
C GLY A 84 -3.32 25.78 29.53
N SER A 85 -3.14 24.90 30.53
CA SER A 85 -1.83 24.29 30.84
C SER A 85 -1.53 23.01 30.05
N LYS A 86 -2.49 22.51 29.26
CA LYS A 86 -2.31 21.28 28.47
C LYS A 86 -1.71 21.61 27.12
N ILE A 87 -0.63 20.92 26.79
CA ILE A 87 0.05 21.02 25.49
C ILE A 87 -0.06 19.66 24.81
N THR A 88 -0.52 19.66 23.56
CA THR A 88 -0.57 18.48 22.69
C THR A 88 0.15 18.79 21.39
N TYR A 89 1.09 17.92 21.00
CA TYR A 89 1.76 17.97 19.71
C TYR A 89 1.08 17.02 18.74
N ILE A 90 0.84 17.47 17.51
CA ILE A 90 0.37 16.65 16.40
C ILE A 90 1.47 16.62 15.35
N ILE A 91 1.99 15.43 15.09
CA ILE A 91 3.03 15.17 14.08
C ILE A 91 2.32 14.60 12.87
N ILE A 92 2.32 15.31 11.74
CA ILE A 92 1.70 14.85 10.50
C ILE A 92 2.81 14.51 9.51
N GLU A 93 2.88 13.23 9.14
CA GLU A 93 3.65 12.76 7.99
C GLU A 93 2.71 12.71 6.78
N ASP A 94 3.10 13.38 5.70
CA ASP A 94 2.32 13.49 4.48
C ASP A 94 2.77 12.44 3.44
N LYS A 95 1.79 11.76 2.83
CA LYS A 95 2.03 10.79 1.75
C LYS A 95 1.00 10.94 0.65
N ILE A 96 1.40 10.58 -0.56
CA ILE A 96 0.49 10.46 -1.70
C ILE A 96 0.16 8.97 -1.93
N LEU A 97 1.02 8.24 -2.65
CA LEU A 97 0.79 6.82 -3.00
C LEU A 97 1.55 5.86 -2.09
N SER A 98 2.75 6.24 -1.65
CA SER A 98 3.65 5.38 -0.89
C SER A 98 3.14 5.10 0.54
N GLY A 99 3.67 4.04 1.14
CA GLY A 99 3.62 3.85 2.58
C GLY A 99 4.67 4.70 3.29
N GLU A 100 4.99 4.32 4.53
CA GLU A 100 6.10 4.93 5.26
C GLU A 100 7.42 4.73 4.49
N SER A 101 8.25 5.77 4.44
CA SER A 101 9.57 5.69 3.81
C SER A 101 10.55 4.89 4.67
N LYS A 102 10.29 4.83 5.97
CA LYS A 102 10.99 4.03 6.98
C LYS A 102 9.97 3.35 7.87
N GLU A 103 10.20 2.10 8.24
CA GLU A 103 9.33 1.41 9.19
C GLU A 103 9.25 2.20 10.52
N LYS A 104 8.02 2.44 11.01
CA LYS A 104 7.75 3.18 12.25
C LYS A 104 8.21 4.64 12.22
N GLN A 105 8.05 5.28 11.07
CA GLN A 105 8.49 6.66 10.87
C GLN A 105 7.71 7.67 11.75
N PRO A 106 6.36 7.67 11.79
CA PRO A 106 5.61 8.56 12.69
C PRO A 106 5.96 8.37 14.17
N GLU A 107 6.16 7.12 14.60
CA GLU A 107 6.53 6.80 15.98
C GLU A 107 7.97 7.21 16.30
N PHE A 108 8.88 7.07 15.34
CA PHE A 108 10.25 7.56 15.50
C PHE A 108 10.27 9.06 15.78
N TYR A 109 9.45 9.85 15.06
CA TYR A 109 9.33 11.29 15.34
C TYR A 109 8.69 11.59 16.68
N ARG A 110 7.64 10.85 17.05
CA ARG A 110 7.04 10.93 18.38
C ARG A 110 8.09 10.71 19.47
N ASP A 111 8.89 9.67 19.36
CA ASP A 111 9.88 9.30 20.37
C ASP A 111 11.09 10.25 20.39
N GLN A 112 11.43 10.88 19.27
CA GLN A 112 12.37 12.01 19.22
C GLN A 112 11.82 13.22 19.99
N LEU A 113 10.56 13.60 19.72
CA LEU A 113 9.94 14.79 20.30
C LEU A 113 9.66 14.64 21.80
N LYS A 114 9.38 13.42 22.28
CA LYS A 114 9.25 13.12 23.74
C LYS A 114 10.43 13.62 24.57
N LYS A 115 11.64 13.66 24.01
CA LYS A 115 12.85 14.11 24.73
C LYS A 115 12.79 15.58 25.13
N SER A 116 12.06 16.41 24.38
CA SER A 116 11.90 17.84 24.64
C SER A 116 10.48 18.23 25.06
N ALA A 117 9.49 17.38 24.84
CA ALA A 117 8.06 17.65 25.09
C ALA A 117 7.60 17.38 26.54
N GLY A 118 8.45 16.84 27.41
CA GLY A 118 8.08 16.53 28.79
C GLY A 118 6.87 15.58 28.87
N ASN A 119 5.85 15.95 29.66
CA ASN A 119 4.63 15.17 29.86
C ASN A 119 3.52 15.49 28.85
N SER A 120 3.81 16.25 27.79
CA SER A 120 2.81 16.60 26.77
C SER A 120 2.38 15.39 25.95
N THR A 121 1.12 15.40 25.50
CA THR A 121 0.60 14.38 24.58
C THR A 121 1.21 14.58 23.20
N ILE A 122 1.56 13.50 22.51
CA ILE A 122 2.08 13.55 21.14
C ILE A 122 1.28 12.57 20.28
N ILE A 123 0.60 13.10 19.28
CA ILE A 123 -0.29 12.38 18.38
C ILE A 123 0.41 12.21 17.03
N PRO A 124 0.90 11.00 16.70
CA PRO A 124 1.40 10.72 15.36
C PRO A 124 0.23 10.53 14.39
N VAL A 125 0.32 11.19 13.23
CA VAL A 125 -0.67 11.17 12.16
C VAL A 125 0.01 10.81 10.85
N LEU A 126 -0.58 9.88 10.10
CA LEU A 126 -0.27 9.67 8.70
C LEU A 126 -1.40 10.25 7.85
N PHE A 127 -1.11 11.27 7.06
CA PHE A 127 -2.04 11.89 6.12
C PHE A 127 -1.78 11.36 4.71
N LYS A 128 -2.76 10.69 4.10
CA LYS A 128 -2.57 10.03 2.80
C LYS A 128 -3.73 10.26 1.82
N THR A 129 -3.42 10.89 0.69
CA THR A 129 -4.40 11.19 -0.38
C THR A 129 -4.66 10.01 -1.32
N GLY A 130 -3.68 9.12 -1.53
CA GLY A 130 -3.83 7.94 -2.37
C GLY A 130 -4.56 6.77 -1.70
N TYR A 131 -4.93 5.79 -2.53
CA TYR A 131 -5.62 4.59 -2.07
C TYR A 131 -4.84 3.83 -0.99
N SER A 132 -5.55 3.41 0.06
CA SER A 132 -5.02 2.60 1.15
C SER A 132 -6.03 1.51 1.51
N THR A 133 -5.56 0.27 1.65
CA THR A 133 -6.44 -0.86 1.98
C THR A 133 -6.83 -0.85 3.45
N ILE A 134 -7.88 -1.59 3.82
CA ILE A 134 -8.34 -1.69 5.21
C ILE A 134 -7.23 -2.23 6.12
N GLU A 135 -6.44 -3.20 5.64
CA GLU A 135 -5.32 -3.79 6.38
C GLU A 135 -4.20 -2.78 6.61
N GLU A 136 -3.90 -1.94 5.61
CA GLU A 136 -2.93 -0.85 5.74
C GLU A 136 -3.38 0.16 6.79
N GLN A 137 -4.64 0.58 6.74
CA GLN A 137 -5.22 1.49 7.73
C GLN A 137 -5.22 0.90 9.15
N ALA A 138 -5.61 -0.37 9.27
CA ALA A 138 -5.61 -1.09 10.55
C ALA A 138 -4.21 -1.23 11.15
N ARG A 139 -3.17 -1.43 10.32
CA ARG A 139 -1.78 -1.50 10.77
C ARG A 139 -1.35 -0.22 11.50
N PHE A 140 -1.74 0.96 11.03
CA PHE A 140 -1.42 2.23 11.68
C PHE A 140 -2.20 2.39 12.99
N LYS A 141 -3.49 2.09 12.99
CA LYS A 141 -4.33 2.14 14.21
C LYS A 141 -3.79 1.21 15.30
N ASN A 142 -3.37 0.00 14.94
CA ASN A 142 -2.76 -0.97 15.87
C ASN A 142 -1.42 -0.50 16.45
N ARG A 143 -0.80 0.53 15.85
CA ARG A 143 0.44 1.16 16.29
C ARG A 143 0.20 2.51 16.97
N GLU A 144 -1.06 2.82 17.31
CA GLU A 144 -1.47 4.09 17.93
C GLU A 144 -1.14 5.31 17.06
N VAL A 145 -1.18 5.13 15.73
CA VAL A 145 -1.02 6.20 14.74
C VAL A 145 -2.38 6.52 14.14
N VAL A 146 -2.78 7.80 14.19
CA VAL A 146 -3.99 8.26 13.51
C VAL A 146 -3.76 8.17 12.01
N PHE A 147 -4.61 7.44 11.31
CA PHE A 147 -4.59 7.38 9.85
C PHE A 147 -5.70 8.28 9.31
N LEU A 148 -5.35 9.25 8.47
CA LEU A 148 -6.27 10.13 7.78
C LEU A 148 -6.15 9.89 6.27
N GLY A 149 -7.13 9.19 5.71
CA GLY A 149 -7.11 8.74 4.33
C GLY A 149 -7.96 9.56 3.38
N TYR A 150 -7.95 9.17 2.12
CA TYR A 150 -8.76 9.76 1.04
C TYR A 150 -10.26 9.90 1.38
N ASN A 151 -10.84 8.92 2.09
CA ASN A 151 -12.24 8.99 2.52
C ASN A 151 -12.46 10.04 3.61
N ASP A 152 -11.55 10.15 4.59
CA ASP A 152 -11.67 11.14 5.67
C ASP A 152 -11.56 12.55 5.10
N ILE A 153 -10.59 12.78 4.19
CA ILE A 153 -10.43 14.04 3.46
C ILE A 153 -11.71 14.37 2.70
N HIS A 154 -12.24 13.42 1.91
CA HIS A 154 -13.46 13.65 1.14
C HIS A 154 -14.66 13.96 2.04
N ASN A 155 -14.84 13.24 3.14
CA ASN A 155 -15.95 13.45 4.06
C ASN A 155 -15.88 14.83 4.72
N ILE A 156 -14.69 15.28 5.14
CA ILE A 156 -14.50 16.61 5.74
C ILE A 156 -14.84 17.70 4.73
N PHE A 157 -14.28 17.66 3.52
CA PHE A 157 -14.52 18.70 2.51
C PHE A 157 -15.96 18.69 2.00
N SER A 158 -16.54 17.50 1.76
CA SER A 158 -17.90 17.36 1.25
C SER A 158 -18.96 17.91 2.21
N ALA A 159 -18.68 17.99 3.51
CA ALA A 159 -19.57 18.60 4.50
C ALA A 159 -19.83 20.09 4.25
N TYR A 160 -18.92 20.77 3.55
CA TYR A 160 -19.00 22.20 3.24
C TYR A 160 -19.60 22.49 1.86
N GLY A 161 -19.71 21.48 0.99
CA GLY A 161 -20.34 21.60 -0.33
C GLY A 161 -19.81 22.79 -1.15
N GLU A 162 -20.70 23.72 -1.48
CA GLU A 162 -20.39 24.90 -2.29
C GLU A 162 -19.60 25.98 -1.52
N GLU A 163 -19.61 25.99 -0.17
CA GLU A 163 -18.85 26.97 0.64
C GLU A 163 -17.34 26.86 0.36
N VAL A 164 -16.85 25.68 -0.04
CA VAL A 164 -15.45 25.47 -0.41
C VAL A 164 -15.02 26.41 -1.56
N LYS A 165 -15.95 26.80 -2.44
CA LYS A 165 -15.70 27.70 -3.59
C LYS A 165 -15.49 29.16 -3.20
N GLU A 166 -15.78 29.52 -1.95
CA GLU A 166 -15.55 30.88 -1.45
C GLU A 166 -14.06 31.24 -1.37
N ASP A 167 -13.18 30.24 -1.20
CA ASP A 167 -11.73 30.43 -1.25
C ASP A 167 -11.12 29.70 -2.46
N LEU A 168 -10.43 30.45 -3.30
CA LEU A 168 -9.88 29.96 -4.57
C LEU A 168 -8.85 28.83 -4.35
N LEU A 169 -7.98 28.95 -3.35
CA LEU A 169 -6.91 27.98 -3.10
C LEU A 169 -7.47 26.69 -2.47
N LEU A 170 -8.42 26.84 -1.55
CA LEU A 170 -9.13 25.71 -0.95
C LEU A 170 -9.90 24.92 -2.02
N ASN A 171 -10.62 25.63 -2.91
CA ASN A 171 -11.36 25.01 -4.00
C ASN A 171 -10.45 24.32 -5.03
N ASP A 172 -9.36 24.97 -5.45
CA ASP A 172 -8.42 24.39 -6.40
C ASP A 172 -7.81 23.09 -5.87
N TRP A 173 -7.37 23.09 -4.60
CA TRP A 173 -6.85 21.89 -3.96
C TRP A 173 -7.92 20.79 -3.87
N TRP A 174 -9.15 21.14 -3.49
CA TRP A 174 -10.27 20.19 -3.37
C TRP A 174 -10.63 19.54 -4.71
N VAL A 175 -10.72 20.35 -5.78
CA VAL A 175 -10.98 19.86 -7.14
C VAL A 175 -9.85 18.93 -7.58
N ASN A 176 -8.59 19.35 -7.40
CA ASN A 176 -7.44 18.52 -7.74
C ASN A 176 -7.43 17.19 -6.98
N PHE A 177 -7.70 17.23 -5.67
CA PHE A 177 -7.80 16.03 -4.84
C PHE A 177 -8.88 15.07 -5.36
N ASN A 178 -10.06 15.59 -5.71
CA ASN A 178 -11.14 14.76 -6.23
C ASN A 178 -10.81 14.14 -7.58
N GLU A 179 -10.35 14.96 -8.54
CA GLU A 179 -10.06 14.50 -9.90
C GLU A 179 -8.91 13.50 -9.93
N LYS A 180 -7.85 13.75 -9.15
CA LYS A 180 -6.63 12.97 -9.19
C LYS A 180 -6.67 11.73 -8.31
N TYR A 181 -7.38 11.78 -7.18
CA TYR A 181 -7.34 10.71 -6.18
C TYR A 181 -8.73 10.15 -5.90
N TYR A 182 -9.65 10.94 -5.33
CA TYR A 182 -10.89 10.39 -4.79
C TYR A 182 -11.78 9.74 -5.87
N THR A 183 -12.05 10.45 -6.97
CA THR A 183 -12.95 9.97 -8.04
C THR A 183 -12.40 8.71 -8.73
N PRO A 184 -11.12 8.66 -9.15
CA PRO A 184 -10.54 7.44 -9.69
C PRO A 184 -10.58 6.26 -8.71
N ILE A 185 -10.35 6.50 -7.41
CA ILE A 185 -10.46 5.47 -6.37
C ILE A 185 -11.90 4.97 -6.27
N ALA A 186 -12.88 5.87 -6.12
CA ALA A 186 -14.28 5.51 -5.97
C ALA A 186 -14.81 4.72 -7.18
N TYR A 187 -14.48 5.17 -8.40
CA TYR A 187 -14.84 4.45 -9.62
C TYR A 187 -14.15 3.09 -9.71
N ALA A 188 -12.86 3.00 -9.39
CA ALA A 188 -12.16 1.71 -9.36
C ALA A 188 -12.76 0.76 -8.31
N GLN A 189 -13.22 1.25 -7.16
CA GLN A 189 -13.88 0.43 -6.13
C GLN A 189 -15.25 -0.09 -6.62
N ALA A 190 -16.04 0.77 -7.24
CA ALA A 190 -17.35 0.42 -7.80
C ALA A 190 -17.27 -0.41 -9.10
N TYR A 191 -16.12 -0.41 -9.77
CA TYR A 191 -15.92 -1.14 -11.01
C TYR A 191 -16.02 -2.67 -10.80
N THR A 192 -16.83 -3.30 -11.64
CA THR A 192 -16.95 -4.76 -11.73
C THR A 192 -16.20 -5.24 -12.97
N LEU A 193 -15.32 -6.22 -12.79
CA LEU A 193 -14.57 -6.80 -13.90
C LEU A 193 -15.52 -7.44 -14.91
N ASN A 194 -15.34 -7.11 -16.19
CA ASN A 194 -16.08 -7.76 -17.26
C ASN A 194 -15.42 -9.12 -17.57
N PRO A 195 -16.11 -10.26 -17.35
CA PRO A 195 -15.55 -11.59 -17.55
C PRO A 195 -15.15 -11.90 -19.00
N ALA A 196 -15.69 -11.16 -19.98
CA ALA A 196 -15.37 -11.34 -21.39
C ALA A 196 -14.06 -10.64 -21.80
N LEU A 197 -13.57 -9.68 -21.03
CA LEU A 197 -12.33 -8.98 -21.34
C LEU A 197 -11.11 -9.83 -20.99
N THR A 198 -10.06 -9.70 -21.78
CA THR A 198 -8.73 -10.20 -21.47
C THR A 198 -8.06 -9.34 -20.40
N LEU A 199 -7.02 -9.89 -19.73
CA LEU A 199 -6.23 -9.10 -18.77
C LEU A 199 -5.54 -7.89 -19.43
N LYS A 200 -5.15 -8.01 -20.70
CA LYS A 200 -4.57 -6.90 -21.46
C LYS A 200 -5.57 -5.75 -21.65
N GLU A 201 -6.80 -6.06 -22.02
CA GLU A 201 -7.87 -5.07 -22.17
C GLU A 201 -8.24 -4.42 -20.83
N ILE A 202 -8.24 -5.21 -19.74
CA ILE A 202 -8.47 -4.68 -18.38
C ILE A 202 -7.35 -3.71 -17.97
N ALA A 203 -6.08 -4.04 -18.23
CA ALA A 203 -4.97 -3.13 -17.96
C ALA A 203 -5.03 -1.85 -18.80
N GLU A 204 -5.40 -1.96 -20.09
CA GLU A 204 -5.59 -0.80 -20.95
C GLU A 204 -6.74 0.09 -20.47
N LEU A 205 -7.85 -0.50 -20.05
CA LEU A 205 -8.98 0.23 -19.46
C LEU A 205 -8.55 0.95 -18.18
N SER A 206 -7.89 0.24 -17.26
CA SER A 206 -7.39 0.81 -16.00
C SER A 206 -6.51 2.04 -16.22
N ARG A 207 -5.64 2.02 -17.24
CA ARG A 207 -4.81 3.18 -17.59
C ARG A 207 -5.62 4.33 -18.18
N LYS A 208 -6.53 4.04 -19.11
CA LYS A 208 -7.37 5.06 -19.76
C LYS A 208 -8.28 5.78 -18.76
N THR A 209 -8.76 5.08 -17.74
CA THR A 209 -9.62 5.64 -16.68
C THR A 209 -8.84 6.15 -15.47
N ALA A 210 -7.50 6.05 -15.48
CA ALA A 210 -6.61 6.37 -14.36
C ALA A 210 -6.99 5.64 -13.05
N TYR A 211 -7.56 4.43 -13.14
CA TYR A 211 -7.86 3.63 -11.96
C TYR A 211 -6.58 3.26 -11.20
N PRO A 212 -6.58 3.34 -9.85
CA PRO A 212 -5.46 2.85 -9.07
C PRO A 212 -5.22 1.37 -9.34
N GLU A 213 -4.05 1.05 -9.92
CA GLU A 213 -3.69 -0.31 -10.33
C GLU A 213 -3.83 -1.31 -9.19
N ARG A 214 -3.50 -0.91 -7.96
CA ARG A 214 -3.68 -1.76 -6.76
C ARG A 214 -5.10 -2.30 -6.61
N ILE A 215 -6.12 -1.46 -6.84
CA ILE A 215 -7.53 -1.86 -6.68
C ILE A 215 -7.91 -2.86 -7.77
N ILE A 216 -7.52 -2.57 -9.01
CA ILE A 216 -7.81 -3.43 -10.15
C ILE A 216 -7.07 -4.76 -10.01
N PHE A 217 -5.82 -4.74 -9.58
CA PHE A 217 -5.03 -5.94 -9.30
C PHE A 217 -5.70 -6.82 -8.25
N GLN A 218 -6.14 -6.22 -7.13
CA GLN A 218 -6.83 -6.95 -6.07
C GLN A 218 -8.12 -7.60 -6.59
N LYS A 219 -8.94 -6.88 -7.36
CA LYS A 219 -10.16 -7.46 -7.96
C LYS A 219 -9.84 -8.62 -8.91
N ILE A 220 -8.76 -8.50 -9.70
CA ILE A 220 -8.33 -9.57 -10.60
C ILE A 220 -7.90 -10.79 -9.78
N THR A 221 -7.07 -10.59 -8.75
CA THR A 221 -6.59 -11.71 -7.91
C THR A 221 -7.73 -12.36 -7.14
N ASP A 222 -8.67 -11.59 -6.60
CA ASP A 222 -9.86 -12.12 -5.93
C ASP A 222 -10.70 -12.95 -6.91
N THR A 223 -10.86 -12.46 -8.15
CA THR A 223 -11.63 -13.18 -9.17
C THR A 223 -10.96 -14.49 -9.58
N LEU A 224 -9.65 -14.45 -9.84
CA LEU A 224 -8.88 -15.57 -10.38
C LEU A 224 -8.54 -16.64 -9.34
N PHE A 225 -8.35 -16.25 -8.08
CA PHE A 225 -7.78 -17.15 -7.05
C PHE A 225 -8.72 -17.42 -5.87
N GLN A 226 -9.96 -16.91 -5.87
CA GLN A 226 -10.95 -17.18 -4.79
C GLN A 226 -11.19 -18.66 -4.50
N ASP A 227 -11.09 -19.53 -5.52
CA ASP A 227 -11.41 -20.95 -5.39
C ASP A 227 -10.18 -21.78 -4.95
N ILE A 228 -9.01 -21.15 -4.77
CA ILE A 228 -7.78 -21.84 -4.37
C ILE A 228 -7.70 -21.89 -2.84
N THR A 229 -7.76 -23.10 -2.29
CA THR A 229 -7.70 -23.37 -0.85
C THR A 229 -6.35 -23.95 -0.42
N ASP A 230 -6.15 -24.11 0.88
CA ASP A 230 -4.98 -24.77 1.49
C ASP A 230 -3.61 -24.15 1.17
N VAL A 231 -3.61 -22.86 0.83
CA VAL A 231 -2.42 -22.05 0.54
C VAL A 231 -2.43 -20.77 1.36
N GLN A 232 -1.25 -20.19 1.53
CA GLN A 232 -1.09 -18.83 2.05
C GLN A 232 -0.90 -17.88 0.87
N THR A 233 -1.45 -16.66 0.98
CA THR A 233 -1.32 -15.64 -0.05
C THR A 233 -0.76 -14.34 0.50
N LYS A 234 -0.08 -13.58 -0.36
CA LYS A 234 0.45 -12.26 -0.02
C LYS A 234 0.46 -11.35 -1.25
N THR A 235 -0.11 -10.16 -1.11
CA THR A 235 -0.02 -9.11 -2.12
C THR A 235 1.02 -8.07 -1.71
N PHE A 236 1.92 -7.71 -2.63
CA PHE A 236 2.90 -6.64 -2.41
C PHE A 236 3.26 -5.98 -3.74
N SER A 237 3.95 -4.84 -3.68
CA SER A 237 4.50 -4.20 -4.86
C SER A 237 6.02 -4.13 -4.81
N VAL A 238 6.64 -4.11 -6.00
CA VAL A 238 8.09 -3.94 -6.17
C VAL A 238 8.29 -2.67 -7.00
N GLN A 239 9.08 -1.74 -6.48
CA GLN A 239 9.40 -0.51 -7.21
C GLN A 239 10.65 -0.73 -8.07
N GLY A 240 10.46 -0.71 -9.39
CA GLY A 240 11.52 -0.71 -10.39
C GLY A 240 12.00 0.70 -10.75
N LYS A 241 12.86 0.81 -11.76
CA LYS A 241 13.24 2.12 -12.34
C LYS A 241 12.03 2.71 -13.09
N GLY A 242 11.25 3.54 -12.38
CA GLY A 242 10.14 4.31 -12.96
C GLY A 242 8.81 3.57 -13.11
N HIS A 243 8.67 2.36 -12.57
CA HIS A 243 7.42 1.58 -12.59
C HIS A 243 7.22 0.81 -11.29
N VAL A 244 5.99 0.38 -11.04
CA VAL A 244 5.60 -0.44 -9.90
C VAL A 244 5.03 -1.75 -10.43
N ASP A 245 5.62 -2.86 -10.02
CA ASP A 245 5.09 -4.19 -10.31
C ASP A 245 4.22 -4.64 -9.14
N TRP A 246 3.03 -5.17 -9.43
CA TRP A 246 2.17 -5.78 -8.43
C TRP A 246 2.36 -7.28 -8.42
N HIS A 247 2.53 -7.86 -7.24
CA HIS A 247 2.78 -9.27 -7.02
C HIS A 247 1.70 -9.84 -6.10
N PHE A 248 1.13 -10.98 -6.51
CA PHE A 248 0.31 -11.85 -5.70
C PHE A 248 1.02 -13.19 -5.59
N GLU A 249 1.54 -13.47 -4.40
CA GLU A 249 2.28 -14.69 -4.08
C GLU A 249 1.35 -15.73 -3.47
N ILE A 250 1.44 -16.97 -3.97
CA ILE A 250 0.83 -18.16 -3.39
C ILE A 250 1.97 -19.07 -2.90
N PHE A 251 1.92 -19.45 -1.64
CA PHE A 251 2.99 -20.22 -0.99
C PHE A 251 2.44 -21.14 0.11
N LYS A 252 3.26 -22.12 0.51
CA LYS A 252 3.02 -22.94 1.72
C LYS A 252 4.30 -23.06 2.55
N LYS A 253 4.15 -23.30 3.85
CA LYS A 253 5.30 -23.51 4.75
C LYS A 253 6.16 -24.72 4.37
N ASN A 254 5.54 -25.80 3.92
CA ASN A 254 6.20 -27.02 3.45
C ASN A 254 6.83 -26.87 2.06
N TRP A 255 6.65 -25.74 1.36
CA TRP A 255 7.35 -25.44 0.11
C TRP A 255 8.72 -24.82 0.33
N MET A 256 9.30 -25.08 1.50
CA MET A 256 10.63 -24.66 1.88
C MET A 256 11.38 -25.89 2.42
N ASP A 257 12.53 -26.20 1.82
CA ASP A 257 13.40 -27.30 2.20
C ASP A 257 14.80 -26.73 2.44
N GLU A 258 15.24 -26.77 3.70
CA GLU A 258 16.53 -26.24 4.13
C GLU A 258 17.68 -27.14 3.69
N ASP A 259 17.47 -28.46 3.68
CA ASP A 259 18.47 -29.43 3.25
C ASP A 259 18.74 -29.31 1.75
N LYS A 260 17.69 -29.05 0.97
CA LYS A 260 17.77 -28.80 -0.48
C LYS A 260 18.06 -27.32 -0.84
N ASN A 261 18.27 -26.45 0.15
CA ASN A 261 18.51 -25.01 -0.04
C ASN A 261 17.52 -24.36 -1.02
N ILE A 262 16.22 -24.64 -0.89
CA ILE A 262 15.22 -24.18 -1.85
C ILE A 262 13.91 -23.77 -1.20
N SER A 263 13.31 -22.70 -1.72
CA SER A 263 11.92 -22.34 -1.50
C SER A 263 11.20 -22.21 -2.84
N VAL A 264 9.93 -22.59 -2.89
CA VAL A 264 9.07 -22.51 -4.08
C VAL A 264 7.85 -21.64 -3.77
N SER A 265 7.51 -20.74 -4.69
CA SER A 265 6.27 -19.95 -4.64
C SER A 265 5.72 -19.76 -6.04
N ILE A 266 4.40 -19.58 -6.15
CA ILE A 266 3.73 -19.19 -7.40
C ILE A 266 3.44 -17.70 -7.32
N TYR A 267 3.76 -16.94 -8.37
CA TYR A 267 3.50 -15.51 -8.43
C TYR A 267 2.61 -15.19 -9.62
N PHE A 268 1.55 -14.45 -9.35
CA PHE A 268 0.84 -13.67 -10.35
C PHE A 268 1.35 -12.23 -10.30
N ILE A 269 1.85 -11.72 -11.42
CA ILE A 269 2.58 -10.45 -11.50
C ILE A 269 1.90 -9.57 -12.54
N TRP A 270 1.72 -8.29 -12.24
CA TRP A 270 1.35 -7.26 -13.22
C TRP A 270 2.51 -6.27 -13.36
N ASP A 271 3.14 -6.23 -14.52
CA ASP A 271 4.35 -5.44 -14.83
C ASP A 271 4.05 -4.18 -15.67
N THR A 272 3.14 -3.32 -15.21
CA THR A 272 2.61 -2.14 -15.96
C THR A 272 1.86 -2.49 -17.25
N TYR A 273 2.37 -3.41 -18.07
CA TYR A 273 1.90 -3.71 -19.42
C TYR A 273 1.26 -5.10 -19.53
N ASN A 274 1.80 -6.10 -18.84
CA ASN A 274 1.38 -7.48 -18.97
C ASN A 274 1.19 -8.14 -17.61
N PHE A 275 0.46 -9.24 -17.65
CA PHE A 275 0.34 -10.16 -16.54
C PHE A 275 1.18 -11.41 -16.80
N SER A 276 1.77 -11.94 -15.73
CA SER A 276 2.53 -13.19 -15.77
C SER A 276 2.14 -14.06 -14.59
N LEU A 277 1.84 -15.33 -14.84
CA LEU A 277 1.73 -16.35 -13.80
C LEU A 277 2.96 -17.25 -13.90
N VAL A 278 3.78 -17.27 -12.84
CA VAL A 278 5.09 -17.91 -12.85
C VAL A 278 5.33 -18.72 -11.59
N ILE A 279 6.03 -19.85 -11.74
CA ILE A 279 6.58 -20.61 -10.62
C ILE A 279 8.00 -20.13 -10.42
N LYS A 280 8.29 -19.60 -9.23
CA LYS A 280 9.63 -19.15 -8.86
C LYS A 280 10.22 -20.04 -7.78
N THR A 281 11.54 -20.11 -7.81
CA THR A 281 12.35 -20.76 -6.77
C THR A 281 13.39 -19.78 -6.26
N ALA A 282 13.84 -19.95 -5.03
CA ALA A 282 14.93 -19.18 -4.45
C ALA A 282 15.78 -20.05 -3.52
N PRO A 283 17.09 -19.75 -3.39
CA PRO A 283 17.91 -20.31 -2.32
C PRO A 283 17.36 -19.94 -0.94
N ARG A 284 17.60 -20.77 0.08
CA ARG A 284 17.14 -20.54 1.46
C ARG A 284 18.30 -20.64 2.47
N PRO A 285 18.70 -19.54 3.13
CA PRO A 285 18.14 -18.19 3.02
C PRO A 285 18.40 -17.55 1.65
N TYR A 286 17.57 -16.57 1.27
CA TYR A 286 17.72 -15.91 -0.03
C TYR A 286 19.12 -15.30 -0.18
N LYS A 287 19.82 -15.74 -1.23
CA LYS A 287 21.10 -15.19 -1.66
C LYS A 287 21.03 -14.86 -3.17
N PRO A 288 21.47 -13.65 -3.57
CA PRO A 288 21.71 -13.36 -4.97
C PRO A 288 22.68 -14.37 -5.59
N LEU A 289 22.52 -14.72 -6.87
CA LEU A 289 23.36 -15.70 -7.56
C LEU A 289 24.86 -15.48 -7.34
N LYS A 290 25.32 -14.22 -7.38
CA LYS A 290 26.72 -13.83 -7.19
C LYS A 290 27.27 -14.05 -5.77
N LYS A 291 26.41 -14.37 -4.80
CA LYS A 291 26.75 -14.58 -3.38
C LYS A 291 26.61 -16.03 -2.93
N LEU A 292 26.22 -16.95 -3.82
CA LEU A 292 26.18 -18.38 -3.53
C LEU A 292 27.58 -18.98 -3.63
N THR A 293 27.92 -19.90 -2.74
CA THR A 293 29.09 -20.76 -2.93
C THR A 293 28.83 -21.75 -4.08
N VAL A 294 29.89 -22.40 -4.57
CA VAL A 294 29.77 -23.44 -5.62
C VAL A 294 28.85 -24.57 -5.17
N ASP A 295 29.00 -25.02 -3.92
CA ASP A 295 28.19 -26.10 -3.34
C ASP A 295 26.72 -25.68 -3.17
N GLU A 296 26.47 -24.48 -2.65
CA GLU A 296 25.11 -23.95 -2.50
C GLU A 296 24.39 -23.82 -3.84
N LEU A 297 25.11 -23.35 -4.87
CA LEU A 297 24.58 -23.24 -6.23
C LEU A 297 24.30 -24.61 -6.85
N SER A 298 25.18 -25.60 -6.61
CA SER A 298 24.99 -26.97 -7.08
C SER A 298 23.73 -27.59 -6.48
N ILE A 299 23.59 -27.54 -5.15
CA ILE A 299 22.43 -28.08 -4.43
C ILE A 299 21.13 -27.42 -4.91
N TYR A 300 21.12 -26.08 -4.99
CA TYR A 300 19.95 -25.33 -5.47
C TYR A 300 19.59 -25.67 -6.92
N THR A 301 20.59 -25.80 -7.79
CA THR A 301 20.37 -26.11 -9.22
C THR A 301 19.83 -27.52 -9.40
N GLU A 302 20.31 -28.49 -8.64
CA GLU A 302 19.81 -29.88 -8.65
C GLU A 302 18.35 -29.94 -8.17
N ALA A 303 18.02 -29.27 -7.07
CA ALA A 303 16.66 -29.18 -6.56
C ALA A 303 15.72 -28.50 -7.57
N LYS A 304 16.15 -27.39 -8.18
CA LYS A 304 15.41 -26.69 -9.22
C LYS A 304 15.19 -27.58 -10.46
N GLN A 305 16.21 -28.31 -10.90
CA GLN A 305 16.11 -29.20 -12.06
C GLN A 305 15.14 -30.36 -11.79
N THR A 306 15.12 -30.85 -10.56
CA THR A 306 14.16 -31.88 -10.11
C THR A 306 12.72 -31.38 -10.26
N ILE A 307 12.44 -30.15 -9.81
CA ILE A 307 11.12 -29.52 -9.98
C ILE A 307 10.78 -29.37 -11.47
N GLN A 308 11.71 -28.86 -12.29
CA GLN A 308 11.49 -28.69 -13.73
C GLN A 308 11.17 -30.03 -14.42
N ASN A 309 11.90 -31.09 -14.08
CA ASN A 309 11.72 -32.41 -14.68
C ASN A 309 10.35 -33.01 -14.31
N ARG A 310 9.93 -32.89 -13.05
CA ARG A 310 8.62 -33.36 -12.58
C ARG A 310 7.46 -32.60 -13.23
N LEU A 311 7.55 -31.28 -13.30
CA LEU A 311 6.55 -30.46 -14.02
C LEU A 311 6.48 -30.82 -15.51
N LYS A 312 7.61 -31.16 -16.13
CA LYS A 312 7.66 -31.62 -17.54
C LYS A 312 6.97 -32.97 -17.73
N GLN A 313 7.21 -33.92 -16.81
CA GLN A 313 6.66 -35.29 -16.89
C GLN A 313 5.13 -35.29 -16.81
N ASN A 314 4.55 -34.42 -15.99
CA ASN A 314 3.10 -34.32 -15.80
C ASN A 314 2.37 -33.50 -16.87
N GLN A 315 3.02 -33.25 -18.02
CA GLN A 315 2.42 -32.62 -19.21
C GLN A 315 1.56 -31.39 -18.90
N GLN A 316 2.09 -30.43 -18.16
CA GLN A 316 1.41 -29.16 -17.95
C GLN A 316 1.43 -28.34 -19.26
N ILE A 317 0.48 -28.62 -20.16
CA ILE A 317 0.43 -28.14 -21.56
C ILE A 317 0.50 -26.60 -21.62
N HIS A 318 -0.05 -25.92 -20.62
CA HIS A 318 -0.10 -24.45 -20.58
C HIS A 318 1.11 -23.82 -19.93
N TRP A 319 2.09 -24.59 -19.46
CA TRP A 319 3.27 -24.08 -18.76
C TRP A 319 4.52 -24.24 -19.61
N LYS A 320 5.21 -23.13 -19.86
CA LYS A 320 6.51 -23.10 -20.52
C LYS A 320 7.61 -23.07 -19.47
N LEU A 321 8.47 -24.09 -19.47
CA LEU A 321 9.67 -24.09 -18.63
C LEU A 321 10.61 -22.94 -19.02
N THR A 322 11.28 -22.37 -18.03
CA THR A 322 12.19 -21.24 -18.22
C THR A 322 13.56 -21.51 -17.64
N ASN A 323 14.60 -20.96 -18.26
CA ASN A 323 15.98 -21.05 -17.77
C ASN A 323 16.41 -19.88 -16.88
N TYR A 324 15.51 -18.94 -16.60
CA TYR A 324 15.81 -17.80 -15.71
C TYR A 324 16.19 -18.29 -14.32
N TYR A 325 17.17 -17.64 -13.70
CA TYR A 325 17.77 -18.06 -12.43
C TYR A 325 16.72 -18.45 -11.37
N LEU A 326 15.76 -17.55 -11.09
CA LEU A 326 14.73 -17.75 -10.06
C LEU A 326 13.39 -18.26 -10.60
N GLN A 327 13.26 -18.58 -11.90
CA GLN A 327 11.98 -18.97 -12.49
C GLN A 327 12.07 -20.36 -13.09
N VAL A 328 11.09 -21.19 -12.78
CA VAL A 328 10.99 -22.58 -13.22
C VAL A 328 10.09 -22.68 -14.44
N ALA A 329 8.91 -22.06 -14.38
CA ALA A 329 7.92 -22.12 -15.44
C ALA A 329 7.06 -20.84 -15.49
N GLN A 330 6.45 -20.61 -16.64
CA GLN A 330 5.51 -19.52 -16.88
C GLN A 330 4.29 -20.03 -17.65
N MET A 331 3.10 -19.72 -17.15
CA MET A 331 1.85 -20.04 -17.83
C MET A 331 1.70 -19.20 -19.10
N GLN A 332 1.31 -19.84 -20.20
CA GLN A 332 1.11 -19.22 -21.50
C GLN A 332 -0.30 -18.63 -21.62
N GLU A 333 -0.45 -17.67 -22.54
CA GLU A 333 -1.74 -17.06 -22.93
C GLU A 333 -2.48 -16.28 -21.83
N VAL A 334 -1.87 -16.05 -20.66
CA VAL A 334 -2.46 -15.32 -19.52
C VAL A 334 -3.08 -13.97 -19.93
N ASN A 335 -2.50 -13.28 -20.91
CA ASN A 335 -2.97 -11.96 -21.36
C ASN A 335 -4.00 -11.99 -22.49
N ASN A 336 -4.18 -13.12 -23.16
CA ASN A 336 -4.83 -13.18 -24.48
C ASN A 336 -6.16 -13.93 -24.48
N ILE A 337 -6.52 -14.58 -23.37
CA ILE A 337 -7.81 -15.24 -23.19
C ILE A 337 -8.70 -14.41 -22.26
N SER A 338 -10.01 -14.61 -22.35
CA SER A 338 -10.98 -13.89 -21.52
C SER A 338 -10.74 -14.17 -20.03
N LEU A 339 -11.10 -13.24 -19.15
CA LEU A 339 -10.97 -13.40 -17.70
C LEU A 339 -11.72 -14.65 -17.21
N ASN A 340 -12.87 -14.97 -17.79
CA ASN A 340 -13.63 -16.17 -17.45
C ASN A 340 -12.89 -17.46 -17.83
N ASP A 341 -12.35 -17.53 -19.06
CA ASP A 341 -11.58 -18.69 -19.52
C ASP A 341 -10.28 -18.82 -18.72
N LEU A 342 -9.65 -17.69 -18.40
CA LEU A 342 -8.46 -17.65 -17.55
C LEU A 342 -8.76 -18.17 -16.16
N LYS A 343 -9.88 -17.75 -15.53
CA LYS A 343 -10.31 -18.25 -14.22
C LYS A 343 -10.45 -19.78 -14.25
N PHE A 344 -11.20 -20.30 -15.22
CA PHE A 344 -11.38 -21.75 -15.37
C PHE A 344 -10.04 -22.48 -15.53
N ARG A 345 -9.14 -21.93 -16.36
CA ARG A 345 -7.82 -22.51 -16.61
C ARG A 345 -6.93 -22.45 -15.36
N ILE A 346 -6.92 -21.33 -14.64
CA ILE A 346 -6.15 -21.16 -13.40
C ILE A 346 -6.61 -22.16 -12.35
N ASN A 347 -7.91 -22.31 -12.12
CA ASN A 347 -8.43 -23.26 -11.14
C ASN A 347 -7.98 -24.71 -11.43
N ASN A 348 -8.00 -25.11 -12.71
CA ASN A 348 -7.59 -26.46 -13.10
C ASN A 348 -6.07 -26.67 -13.07
N GLU A 349 -5.29 -25.67 -13.51
CA GLU A 349 -3.85 -25.82 -13.65
C GLU A 349 -3.11 -25.56 -12.33
N ILE A 350 -3.53 -24.58 -11.53
CA ILE A 350 -2.86 -24.29 -10.25
C ILE A 350 -3.07 -25.43 -9.25
N ALA A 351 -4.25 -26.05 -9.21
CA ALA A 351 -4.47 -27.21 -8.33
C ALA A 351 -3.48 -28.36 -8.64
N LYS A 352 -3.24 -28.63 -9.93
CA LYS A 352 -2.23 -29.61 -10.36
C LYS A 352 -0.82 -29.18 -9.97
N VAL A 353 -0.44 -27.92 -10.23
CA VAL A 353 0.86 -27.38 -9.84
C VAL A 353 1.09 -27.49 -8.32
N ILE A 354 0.08 -27.14 -7.52
CA ILE A 354 0.13 -27.23 -6.06
C ILE A 354 0.40 -28.67 -5.64
N GLY A 355 -0.36 -29.64 -6.17
CA GLY A 355 -0.18 -31.05 -5.85
C GLY A 355 1.20 -31.57 -6.25
N GLU A 356 1.72 -31.15 -7.40
CA GLU A 356 3.06 -31.52 -7.82
C GLU A 356 4.14 -30.93 -6.92
N ILE A 357 4.05 -29.66 -6.55
CA ILE A 357 4.99 -29.04 -5.61
C ILE A 357 4.90 -29.75 -4.25
N ASP A 358 3.70 -30.04 -3.74
CA ASP A 358 3.53 -30.78 -2.49
C ASP A 358 4.21 -32.15 -2.55
N ASN A 359 4.04 -32.92 -3.64
CA ASN A 359 4.69 -34.21 -3.82
C ASN A 359 6.22 -34.08 -3.86
N ILE A 360 6.75 -33.11 -4.61
CA ILE A 360 8.21 -32.89 -4.74
C ILE A 360 8.84 -32.52 -3.39
N MET A 361 8.13 -31.71 -2.60
CA MET A 361 8.63 -31.22 -1.32
C MET A 361 8.43 -32.22 -0.18
N THR A 362 7.51 -33.18 -0.32
CA THR A 362 7.28 -34.26 0.65
C THR A 362 8.05 -35.55 0.33
N ASP A 363 8.44 -35.77 -0.93
CA ASP A 363 9.40 -36.79 -1.34
C ASP A 363 10.78 -36.48 -0.71
N LYS A 364 10.93 -36.86 0.55
CA LYS A 364 12.24 -37.11 1.14
C LYS A 364 12.79 -38.34 0.44
N ALA A 365 13.94 -38.21 -0.20
CA ALA A 365 14.68 -39.38 -0.66
C ALA A 365 14.75 -40.38 0.51
N PRO A 366 14.50 -41.69 0.29
CA PRO A 366 14.70 -42.66 1.35
C PRO A 366 16.13 -42.50 1.87
N VAL A 367 16.25 -42.30 3.18
CA VAL A 367 17.54 -42.37 3.87
C VAL A 367 18.05 -43.78 3.60
N VAL A 368 19.10 -43.88 2.76
CA VAL A 368 19.76 -45.14 2.41
C VAL A 368 20.49 -45.68 3.62
#